data_AF-A0AAW2CAG7-F1
#
_entry.id   AF-A0AAW2CAG7-F1
#
_cell.length_a   1.000
_cell.length_b   1.000
_cell.length_c   1.000
_cell.angle_alpha   90.00
_cell.angle_beta   90.00
_cell.angle_gamma   90.00
#
_symmetry.space_group_name_H-M   'P 1'
#
loop_
_entity.id
_entity.type
_entity.pdbx_description
1 polymer ?
#
loop_
_entity_poly.entity_id
_entity_poly.type
_entity_poly.pdbx_seq_one_letter_code
_entity_poly.pdbx_strand_id
1 'polypeptide(L)'
;MEKNCEDGEILHGYSAEREIPQWFCNQTNRHAVALPQPQELCNDPDLMGLALCGLFHFTRHPTAVRKNFDSRTINLFRINCFWRASSCPERLVCSFPIGEDNELVSLRQRAFIWVLFIPYTAHSHYWSQNTWAYFSFESSALDFYVESRGITLVYRHNMEELARIMARCSALFDRFPQLTTLAIPN
;
A
#
# COMPACT_ATOMS: atom_id res chain seq x y z
N MET A 1 -30.24 14.42 -8.51
CA MET A 1 -29.02 15.24 -8.39
C MET A 1 -27.91 14.30 -7.98
N GLU A 2 -27.18 13.80 -8.97
CA GLU A 2 -25.98 12.99 -8.76
C GLU A 2 -24.92 13.88 -8.12
N LYS A 3 -24.54 13.54 -6.89
CA LYS A 3 -23.36 14.12 -6.26
C LYS A 3 -22.18 13.42 -6.93
N ASN A 4 -21.59 14.09 -7.92
CA ASN A 4 -20.28 13.73 -8.45
C ASN A 4 -19.28 13.74 -7.27
N CYS A 5 -19.06 12.57 -6.67
CA CYS A 5 -17.90 12.36 -5.82
C CYS A 5 -16.71 12.36 -6.78
N GLU A 6 -15.91 13.42 -6.75
CA GLU A 6 -14.59 13.42 -7.36
C GLU A 6 -13.84 12.19 -6.83
N ASP A 7 -13.47 11.28 -7.74
CA ASP A 7 -12.70 10.08 -7.40
C ASP A 7 -11.35 10.52 -6.83
N GLY A 8 -11.22 10.47 -5.51
CA GLY A 8 -9.97 10.81 -4.83
C GLY A 8 -8.86 9.85 -5.25
N GLU A 9 -7.71 10.37 -5.65
CA GLU A 9 -6.55 9.55 -6.01
C GLU A 9 -5.95 8.87 -4.77
N ILE A 10 -5.68 7.57 -4.87
CA ILE A 10 -4.99 6.82 -3.81
C ILE A 10 -3.51 7.22 -3.85
N LEU A 11 -3.02 7.78 -2.74
CA LEU A 11 -1.61 8.12 -2.60
C LEU A 11 -0.87 6.92 -2.03
N HIS A 12 0.33 6.62 -2.54
CA HIS A 12 1.15 5.55 -1.96
C HIS A 12 2.64 5.89 -2.02
N GLY A 13 3.40 5.28 -1.12
CA GLY A 13 4.86 5.44 -1.03
C GLY A 13 5.46 4.24 -0.30
N TYR A 14 6.75 3.99 -0.46
CA TYR A 14 7.45 2.90 0.21
C TYR A 14 8.74 3.38 0.86
N SER A 15 9.24 2.69 1.88
CA SER A 15 10.54 3.03 2.46
C SER A 15 11.31 1.82 2.93
N ALA A 16 12.63 1.96 3.04
CA ALA A 16 13.54 0.94 3.56
C ALA A 16 13.41 0.69 5.08
N GLU A 17 12.35 1.19 5.73
CA GLU A 17 12.06 0.86 7.13
C GLU A 17 11.71 -0.62 7.26
N ARG A 18 12.09 -1.22 8.39
CA ARG A 18 11.89 -2.64 8.69
C ARG A 18 10.83 -2.89 9.76
N GLU A 19 10.13 -1.84 10.15
CA GLU A 19 9.10 -1.84 11.16
C GLU A 19 7.98 -0.90 10.71
N ILE A 20 6.74 -1.24 11.05
CA ILE A 20 5.61 -0.37 10.79
C ILE A 20 5.65 0.80 11.79
N PRO A 21 5.55 2.06 11.34
CA PRO A 21 5.49 3.20 12.24
C PRO A 21 4.39 3.04 13.29
N GLN A 22 4.69 3.39 14.55
CA GLN A 22 3.72 3.29 15.66
C GLN A 22 2.46 4.15 15.47
N TRP A 23 2.50 5.10 14.54
CA TRP A 23 1.34 5.87 14.11
C TRP A 23 0.24 5.01 13.46
N PHE A 24 0.59 3.83 12.92
CA PHE A 24 -0.39 2.82 12.56
C PHE A 24 -0.85 2.08 13.82
N CYS A 25 -2.02 2.44 14.35
CA CYS A 25 -2.49 2.01 15.66
C CYS A 25 -2.91 0.54 15.69
N ASN A 26 -3.49 0.04 14.60
CA ASN A 26 -4.01 -1.33 14.51
C ASN A 26 -3.05 -2.21 13.72
N GLN A 27 -1.98 -2.66 14.38
CA GLN A 27 -0.99 -3.55 13.80
C GLN A 27 -1.35 -5.02 14.01
N THR A 28 -1.11 -5.86 13.00
CA THR A 28 -1.38 -7.29 13.06
C THR A 28 -0.42 -8.07 12.18
N ASN A 29 -0.07 -9.27 12.62
CA ASN A 29 0.69 -10.25 11.83
C ASN A 29 -0.25 -11.23 11.09
N ARG A 30 -1.58 -11.01 11.17
CA ARG A 30 -2.57 -11.78 10.41
C ARG A 30 -2.55 -11.35 8.93
N HIS A 31 -3.09 -12.22 8.07
CA HIS A 31 -3.15 -12.00 6.61
C HIS A 31 -3.94 -10.76 6.18
N ALA A 32 -4.81 -10.24 7.05
CA ALA A 32 -5.62 -9.07 6.78
C ALA A 32 -5.74 -8.19 8.03
N VAL A 33 -5.94 -6.89 7.80
CA VAL A 33 -6.18 -5.89 8.83
C VAL A 33 -7.62 -5.40 8.73
N ALA A 34 -8.36 -5.51 9.84
CA ALA A 34 -9.77 -5.14 9.88
C ALA A 34 -9.94 -3.61 9.99
N LEU A 35 -10.94 -3.09 9.31
CA LEU A 35 -11.39 -1.71 9.47
C LEU A 35 -12.21 -1.58 10.76
N PRO A 36 -11.94 -0.59 11.63
CA PRO A 36 -12.80 -0.32 12.78
C PRO A 36 -14.17 0.17 12.30
N GLN A 37 -15.23 -0.58 12.63
CA GLN A 37 -16.65 -0.23 12.46
C GLN A 37 -16.98 0.62 11.22
N PRO A 38 -16.98 0.03 10.00
CA PRO A 38 -17.13 0.78 8.75
C PRO A 38 -18.38 1.69 8.67
N GLN A 39 -19.48 1.27 9.30
CA GLN A 39 -20.76 1.99 9.26
C GLN A 39 -20.73 3.33 10.02
N GLU A 40 -19.91 3.43 11.08
CA GLU A 40 -19.83 4.64 11.91
C GLU A 40 -18.95 5.72 11.28
N LEU A 41 -18.06 5.32 10.36
CA LEU A 41 -17.12 6.21 9.67
C LEU A 41 -17.81 7.17 8.68
N CYS A 42 -19.01 6.84 8.19
CA CYS A 42 -19.64 7.57 7.08
C CYS A 42 -20.17 8.97 7.45
N ASN A 43 -20.25 9.30 8.74
CA ASN A 43 -20.92 10.51 9.21
C ASN A 43 -19.97 11.57 9.78
N ASP A 44 -18.66 11.30 9.83
CA ASP A 44 -17.68 12.22 10.40
C ASP A 44 -17.11 13.15 9.31
N PRO A 45 -17.37 14.48 9.37
CA PRO A 45 -16.89 15.43 8.38
C PRO A 45 -15.36 15.68 8.44
N ASP A 46 -14.70 15.28 9.51
CA ASP A 46 -13.25 15.39 9.65
C ASP A 46 -12.52 14.12 9.21
N LEU A 47 -13.23 13.02 8.91
CA LEU A 47 -12.63 11.82 8.34
C LEU A 47 -12.17 12.09 6.91
N MET A 48 -10.87 12.05 6.71
CA MET A 48 -10.23 12.27 5.41
C MET A 48 -10.05 10.96 4.64
N GLY A 49 -9.91 9.83 5.33
CA GLY A 49 -9.72 8.52 4.71
C GLY A 49 -9.02 7.52 5.62
N LEU A 50 -8.32 6.57 4.99
CA LEU A 50 -7.60 5.49 5.67
C LEU A 50 -6.15 5.45 5.24
N ALA A 51 -5.27 5.22 6.20
CA ALA A 51 -3.87 4.91 5.93
C ALA A 51 -3.61 3.44 6.23
N LEU A 52 -2.98 2.74 5.29
CA LEU A 52 -2.55 1.35 5.40
C LEU A 52 -1.04 1.28 5.31
N CYS A 53 -0.43 0.34 6.03
CA CYS A 53 0.99 0.03 5.91
C CYS A 53 1.17 -1.49 5.89
N GLY A 54 1.96 -2.01 4.96
CA GLY A 54 2.41 -3.39 4.96
C GLY A 54 3.93 -3.47 5.11
N LEU A 55 4.41 -4.36 5.97
CA LEU A 55 5.83 -4.71 6.07
C LEU A 55 6.10 -5.95 5.22
N PHE A 56 6.90 -5.78 4.17
CA PHE A 56 7.25 -6.81 3.21
C PHE A 56 8.65 -7.31 3.46
N HIS A 57 8.85 -8.61 3.33
CA HIS A 57 10.14 -9.28 3.46
C HIS A 57 10.48 -10.05 2.19
N PHE A 58 11.76 -10.03 1.85
CA PHE A 58 12.34 -10.72 0.71
C PHE A 58 13.28 -11.83 1.18
N THR A 59 12.99 -13.07 0.80
CA THR A 59 13.64 -14.28 1.34
C THR A 59 14.59 -14.97 0.36
N ARG A 60 14.74 -14.44 -0.86
CA ARG A 60 15.55 -15.10 -1.90
C ARG A 60 16.98 -15.32 -1.43
N HIS A 61 17.47 -16.54 -1.64
CA HIS A 61 18.82 -16.90 -1.23
C HIS A 61 19.86 -16.13 -2.08
N PRO A 62 20.99 -15.65 -1.50
CA PRO A 62 22.01 -14.89 -2.21
C PRO A 62 22.52 -15.50 -3.53
N THR A 63 22.61 -16.83 -3.59
CA THR A 63 23.05 -17.55 -4.80
C THR A 63 22.01 -17.57 -5.93
N ALA A 64 20.72 -17.39 -5.63
CA ALA A 64 19.65 -17.35 -6.62
C ALA A 64 19.48 -15.97 -7.28
N VAL A 65 19.96 -14.90 -6.61
CA VAL A 65 19.97 -13.53 -7.14
C VAL A 65 21.04 -13.37 -8.23
N ARG A 66 22.16 -14.08 -8.11
CA ARG A 66 23.28 -14.05 -9.09
C ARG A 66 22.91 -14.55 -10.49
N LYS A 67 21.87 -15.38 -10.62
CA LYS A 67 21.43 -15.95 -11.93
C LYS A 67 20.56 -15.01 -12.76
N ASN A 68 20.03 -13.92 -12.20
CA ASN A 68 19.11 -13.01 -12.92
C ASN A 68 19.80 -11.79 -13.55
N PHE A 69 21.04 -11.47 -13.16
CA PHE A 69 21.77 -10.32 -13.70
C PHE A 69 22.25 -10.49 -15.15
N ASP A 70 22.22 -11.71 -15.70
CA ASP A 70 22.58 -11.98 -17.10
C ASP A 70 21.40 -11.75 -18.07
N SER A 71 20.19 -11.51 -17.56
CA SER A 71 19.00 -11.22 -18.35
C SER A 71 18.85 -9.70 -18.55
N ARG A 72 18.77 -9.24 -19.81
CA ARG A 72 18.44 -7.84 -20.14
C ARG A 72 16.98 -7.45 -19.84
N THR A 73 16.20 -8.36 -19.28
CA THR A 73 14.79 -8.15 -18.93
C THR A 73 14.67 -7.79 -17.46
N ILE A 74 14.13 -6.60 -17.16
CA ILE A 74 13.77 -6.19 -15.81
C ILE A 74 12.60 -7.08 -15.36
N ASN A 75 12.86 -7.97 -14.40
CA ASN A 75 11.79 -8.77 -13.78
C ASN A 75 11.02 -7.86 -12.82
N LEU A 76 9.80 -7.52 -13.21
CA LEU A 76 8.85 -6.80 -12.38
C LEU A 76 7.90 -7.80 -11.73
N PHE A 77 7.61 -7.59 -10.45
CA PHE A 77 6.51 -8.24 -9.76
C PHE A 77 5.60 -7.20 -9.14
N ARG A 78 4.39 -7.61 -8.78
CA ARG A 78 3.36 -6.71 -8.27
C ARG A 78 3.04 -7.02 -6.83
N ILE A 79 2.95 -5.96 -6.04
CA ILE A 79 2.38 -5.96 -4.71
C ILE A 79 0.99 -5.35 -4.81
N ASN A 80 0.00 -6.07 -4.31
CA ASN A 80 -1.41 -5.71 -4.42
C ASN A 80 -2.00 -5.47 -3.04
N CYS A 81 -2.80 -4.42 -2.94
CA CYS A 81 -3.68 -4.19 -1.82
C CYS A 81 -5.10 -4.57 -2.24
N PHE A 82 -5.72 -5.48 -1.50
CA PHE A 82 -7.09 -5.90 -1.73
C PHE A 82 -8.00 -5.45 -0.60
N TRP A 83 -9.24 -5.17 -0.96
CA TRP A 83 -10.34 -4.90 -0.04
C TRP A 83 -11.34 -6.03 -0.11
N ARG A 84 -11.79 -6.50 1.05
CA ARG A 84 -12.94 -7.41 1.15
C ARG A 84 -13.89 -6.90 2.22
N ALA A 85 -15.18 -6.97 1.92
CA ALA A 85 -16.21 -6.52 2.84
C ALA A 85 -17.46 -7.39 2.74
N SER A 86 -18.38 -7.23 3.70
CA SER A 86 -19.60 -8.03 3.78
C SER A 86 -20.51 -7.93 2.55
N SER A 87 -20.55 -6.78 1.87
CA SER A 87 -21.49 -6.49 0.79
C SER A 87 -20.94 -6.73 -0.61
N CYS A 88 -19.63 -7.01 -0.75
CA CYS A 88 -19.04 -7.23 -2.05
C CYS A 88 -17.87 -8.23 -2.04
N PRO A 89 -17.62 -8.93 -3.17
CA PRO A 89 -16.41 -9.72 -3.36
C PRO A 89 -15.14 -8.89 -3.16
N GLU A 90 -14.02 -9.61 -3.04
CA GLU A 90 -12.69 -9.01 -2.98
C GLU A 90 -12.40 -8.15 -4.22
N ARG A 91 -11.74 -7.01 -4.00
CA ARG A 91 -11.39 -6.04 -5.05
C ARG A 91 -9.98 -5.55 -4.89
N LEU A 92 -9.29 -5.39 -6.02
CA LEU A 92 -7.99 -4.74 -6.07
C LEU A 92 -8.19 -3.23 -5.84
N VAL A 93 -7.54 -2.70 -4.80
CA VAL A 93 -7.57 -1.29 -4.43
C VAL A 93 -6.40 -0.55 -5.04
N CYS A 94 -5.20 -1.11 -4.92
CA CYS A 94 -3.98 -0.52 -5.44
C CYS A 94 -2.99 -1.61 -5.82
N SER A 95 -2.21 -1.37 -6.86
CA SER A 95 -1.15 -2.27 -7.31
C SER A 95 0.14 -1.48 -7.51
N PHE A 96 1.21 -1.98 -6.91
CA PHE A 96 2.53 -1.37 -6.96
C PHE A 96 3.52 -2.33 -7.66
N PRO A 97 4.00 -1.98 -8.86
CA PRO A 97 5.05 -2.74 -9.53
C PRO A 97 6.41 -2.42 -8.89
N ILE A 98 7.21 -3.45 -8.64
CA ILE A 98 8.57 -3.32 -8.11
C ILE A 98 9.51 -4.26 -8.87
N GLY A 99 10.69 -3.75 -9.22
CA GLY A 99 11.73 -4.51 -9.91
C GLY A 99 12.63 -5.26 -8.95
N GLU A 100 13.13 -6.42 -9.36
CA GLU A 100 14.14 -7.17 -8.60
C GLU A 100 15.46 -6.41 -8.43
N ASP A 101 15.74 -5.44 -9.31
CA ASP A 101 16.91 -4.56 -9.27
C ASP A 101 16.75 -3.39 -8.28
N ASN A 102 15.55 -3.18 -7.74
CA ASN A 102 15.29 -2.14 -6.74
C ASN A 102 16.04 -2.44 -5.43
N GLU A 103 16.66 -1.42 -4.82
CA GLU A 103 17.42 -1.57 -3.57
C GLU A 103 16.59 -2.17 -2.42
N LEU A 104 15.28 -1.95 -2.40
CA LEU A 104 14.36 -2.52 -1.40
C LEU A 104 14.23 -4.04 -1.52
N VAL A 105 14.41 -4.55 -2.73
CA VAL A 105 14.38 -5.98 -3.10
C VAL A 105 15.80 -6.57 -3.09
N SER A 106 16.79 -5.82 -2.60
CA SER A 106 18.16 -6.32 -2.53
C SER A 106 18.37 -7.26 -1.35
N LEU A 107 19.41 -8.09 -1.46
CA LEU A 107 19.93 -8.90 -0.36
C LEU A 107 20.41 -8.09 0.84
N ARG A 108 20.64 -6.78 0.68
CA ARG A 108 21.06 -5.87 1.75
C ARG A 108 19.87 -5.38 2.56
N GLN A 109 18.81 -4.95 1.88
CA GLN A 109 17.65 -4.35 2.52
C GLN A 109 16.69 -5.42 3.06
N ARG A 110 16.33 -6.43 2.26
CA ARG A 110 15.48 -7.60 2.59
C ARG A 110 14.11 -7.33 3.22
N ALA A 111 13.79 -6.11 3.59
CA ALA A 111 12.50 -5.72 4.10
C ALA A 111 12.23 -4.24 3.84
N PHE A 112 10.98 -3.90 3.58
CA PHE A 112 10.56 -2.53 3.36
C PHE A 112 9.10 -2.37 3.75
N ILE A 113 8.68 -1.13 4.04
CA ILE A 113 7.28 -0.81 4.22
C ILE A 113 6.68 -0.23 2.95
N TRP A 114 5.41 -0.52 2.70
CA TRP A 114 4.58 0.15 1.70
C TRP A 114 3.38 0.78 2.37
N VAL A 115 3.25 2.10 2.22
CA VAL A 115 2.20 2.92 2.82
C VAL A 115 1.23 3.36 1.73
N LEU A 116 -0.05 3.28 2.02
CA LEU A 116 -1.13 3.78 1.17
C LEU A 116 -2.02 4.71 1.98
N PHE A 117 -2.49 5.76 1.34
CA PHE A 117 -3.59 6.58 1.80
C PHE A 117 -4.75 6.48 0.80
N ILE A 118 -5.89 6.00 1.28
CA ILE A 118 -7.12 5.86 0.53
C ILE A 118 -8.07 6.95 1.04
N PRO A 119 -8.30 8.03 0.26
CA PRO A 119 -9.26 9.06 0.63
C PRO A 119 -10.65 8.47 0.85
N TYR A 120 -11.42 9.02 1.78
CA TYR A 120 -12.79 8.55 2.02
C TYR A 120 -13.71 8.75 0.78
N THR A 121 -13.43 9.81 0.00
CA THR A 121 -14.13 10.06 -1.27
C THR A 121 -13.85 8.98 -2.31
N ALA A 122 -12.64 8.39 -2.27
CA ALA A 122 -12.30 7.25 -3.12
C ALA A 122 -13.17 6.07 -2.72
N HIS A 123 -13.95 5.58 -3.68
CA HIS A 123 -14.83 4.43 -3.49
C HIS A 123 -15.86 4.59 -2.35
N SER A 124 -16.41 5.80 -2.20
CA SER A 124 -17.30 6.17 -1.10
C SER A 124 -18.49 5.23 -0.84
N HIS A 125 -19.00 4.58 -1.89
CA HIS A 125 -20.09 3.60 -1.82
C HIS A 125 -19.72 2.29 -1.10
N TYR A 126 -18.43 1.99 -0.92
CA TYR A 126 -17.98 0.79 -0.19
C TYR A 126 -17.90 0.99 1.32
N TRP A 127 -17.77 2.22 1.82
CA TRP A 127 -17.55 2.42 3.25
C TRP A 127 -18.84 2.27 4.07
N SER A 128 -19.97 2.77 3.57
CA SER A 128 -21.19 2.98 4.35
C SER A 128 -22.12 1.77 4.50
N GLN A 129 -21.92 0.70 3.72
CA GLN A 129 -22.86 -0.43 3.64
C GLN A 129 -22.36 -1.71 4.30
N ASN A 130 -21.22 -1.69 5.01
CA ASN A 130 -20.51 -2.90 5.41
C ASN A 130 -20.50 -3.13 6.92
N THR A 131 -20.91 -4.31 7.36
CA THR A 131 -20.84 -4.71 8.78
C THR A 131 -19.41 -5.06 9.21
N TRP A 132 -18.61 -5.52 8.25
CA TRP A 132 -17.18 -5.74 8.41
C TRP A 132 -16.46 -5.45 7.09
N ALA A 133 -15.22 -5.03 7.20
CA ALA A 133 -14.31 -4.93 6.08
C ALA A 133 -12.86 -5.15 6.53
N TYR A 134 -12.03 -5.64 5.63
CA TYR A 134 -10.60 -5.78 5.86
C TYR A 134 -9.79 -5.52 4.60
N PHE A 135 -8.53 -5.15 4.82
CA PHE A 135 -7.52 -5.04 3.77
C PHE A 135 -6.51 -6.18 3.87
N SER A 136 -6.14 -6.73 2.74
CA SER A 136 -5.02 -7.67 2.62
C SER A 136 -3.97 -7.13 1.68
N PHE A 137 -2.74 -7.59 1.90
CA PHE A 137 -1.60 -7.33 1.05
C PHE A 137 -1.10 -8.66 0.52
N GLU A 138 -0.88 -8.71 -0.79
CA GLU A 138 -0.40 -9.90 -1.50
C GLU A 138 0.69 -9.52 -2.47
N SER A 139 1.62 -10.44 -2.71
CA SER A 139 2.68 -10.28 -3.71
C SER A 139 2.55 -11.38 -4.75
N SER A 140 2.77 -11.04 -6.02
CA SER A 140 2.86 -12.04 -7.09
C SER A 140 4.20 -12.80 -7.08
N ALA A 141 5.17 -12.38 -6.27
CA ALA A 141 6.48 -13.03 -6.17
C ALA A 141 6.52 -14.05 -5.03
N LEU A 142 7.03 -15.25 -5.31
CA LEU A 142 7.14 -16.36 -4.35
C LEU A 142 8.11 -16.06 -3.20
N ASP A 143 9.11 -15.21 -3.45
CA ASP A 143 10.15 -14.85 -2.47
C ASP A 143 9.74 -13.64 -1.60
N PHE A 144 8.50 -13.18 -1.72
CA PHE A 144 7.94 -12.10 -0.93
C PHE A 144 6.84 -12.60 0.00
N TYR A 145 6.92 -12.19 1.26
CA TYR A 145 5.81 -12.35 2.19
C TYR A 145 5.58 -11.05 2.95
N VAL A 146 4.35 -10.89 3.44
CA VAL A 146 3.95 -9.72 4.23
C VAL A 146 3.89 -10.15 5.68
N GLU A 147 4.81 -9.63 6.48
CA GLU A 147 4.98 -10.00 7.89
C GLU A 147 3.92 -9.36 8.76
N SER A 148 3.81 -8.03 8.69
CA SER A 148 2.89 -7.25 9.50
C SER A 148 2.15 -6.23 8.66
N ARG A 149 1.01 -5.78 9.18
CA ARG A 149 0.10 -4.83 8.53
C ARG A 149 -0.43 -3.87 9.57
N GLY A 150 -0.57 -2.61 9.21
CA GLY A 150 -1.10 -1.55 10.06
C GLY A 150 -2.20 -0.79 9.35
N ILE A 151 -3.21 -0.35 10.10
CA ILE A 151 -4.24 0.58 9.63
C ILE A 151 -4.45 1.70 10.64
N THR A 152 -4.69 2.91 10.14
CA THR A 152 -5.11 4.07 10.93
C THR A 152 -6.19 4.85 10.17
N LEU A 153 -7.20 5.32 10.90
CA LEU A 153 -8.17 6.30 10.42
C LEU A 153 -7.50 7.67 10.33
N VAL A 154 -7.64 8.33 9.19
CA VAL A 154 -7.02 9.63 8.94
C VAL A 154 -8.09 10.69 9.07
N TYR A 155 -7.91 11.55 10.06
CA TYR A 155 -8.74 12.71 10.30
C TYR A 155 -7.96 13.97 9.94
N ARG A 156 -8.67 15.08 9.78
CA ARG A 156 -8.05 16.39 9.49
C ARG A 156 -6.89 16.73 10.43
N HIS A 157 -7.02 16.43 11.72
CA HIS A 157 -6.03 16.77 12.75
C HIS A 157 -4.76 15.91 12.72
N ASN A 158 -4.78 14.71 12.10
CA ASN A 158 -3.62 13.80 12.05
C ASN A 158 -3.07 13.63 10.62
N MET A 159 -3.56 14.43 9.67
CA MET A 159 -3.14 14.39 8.28
C MET A 159 -1.69 14.87 8.11
N GLU A 160 -1.22 15.79 8.94
CA GLU A 160 0.16 16.29 8.86
C GLU A 160 1.17 15.18 9.21
N GLU A 161 0.88 14.35 10.20
CA GLU A 161 1.70 13.17 10.55
C GLU A 161 1.76 12.18 9.39
N LEU A 162 0.63 11.90 8.75
CA LEU A 162 0.60 11.07 7.53
C LEU A 162 1.46 11.68 6.42
N ALA A 163 1.34 12.98 6.17
CA ALA A 163 2.12 13.66 5.15
C ALA A 163 3.64 13.54 5.42
N ARG A 164 4.08 13.62 6.68
CA ARG A 164 5.49 13.41 7.05
C ARG A 164 5.94 11.97 6.82
N ILE A 165 5.10 10.97 7.12
CA ILE A 165 5.39 9.55 6.85
C ILE A 165 5.51 9.33 5.34
N MET A 166 4.55 9.83 4.57
CA MET A 166 4.54 9.74 3.12
C MET A 166 5.75 10.43 2.49
N ALA A 167 6.14 11.61 2.96
CA ALA A 167 7.32 12.32 2.48
C ALA A 167 8.62 11.50 2.69
N ARG A 168 8.76 10.82 3.83
CA ARG A 168 9.91 9.91 4.07
C ARG A 168 9.92 8.71 3.15
N CYS A 169 8.74 8.20 2.80
CA CYS A 169 8.58 7.12 1.84
C CYS A 169 8.90 7.57 0.41
N SER A 170 8.39 8.73 -0.01
CA SER A 170 8.60 9.26 -1.36
C SER A 170 10.01 9.80 -1.61
N ALA A 171 10.74 10.24 -0.57
CA ALA A 171 12.09 10.80 -0.71
C ALA A 171 13.15 9.81 -1.26
N LEU A 172 12.84 8.52 -1.34
CA LEU A 172 13.74 7.52 -1.93
C LEU A 172 13.64 7.45 -3.47
N PHE A 173 12.64 8.08 -4.10
CA PHE A 173 12.55 8.19 -5.56
C PHE A 173 13.62 9.13 -6.16
N ASP A 174 14.07 10.14 -5.42
CA ASP A 174 15.08 11.10 -5.91
C ASP A 174 16.49 10.48 -6.09
N ARG A 175 16.67 9.20 -5.73
CA ARG A 175 17.94 8.47 -5.93
C ARG A 175 17.96 7.54 -7.14
N PHE A 176 16.91 7.53 -7.98
CA PHE A 176 16.92 6.82 -9.25
C PHE A 176 16.46 7.74 -10.39
N PRO A 177 17.18 7.81 -11.52
CA PRO A 177 16.77 8.63 -12.65
C PRO A 177 15.43 8.13 -13.20
N GLN A 178 14.50 9.07 -13.31
CA GLN A 178 13.19 9.00 -13.96
C GLN A 178 13.25 8.17 -15.25
N LEU A 179 12.63 6.98 -15.27
CA LEU A 179 12.26 6.32 -16.51
C LEU A 179 10.79 6.62 -16.81
N THR A 180 10.63 7.77 -17.46
CA THR A 180 9.71 8.06 -18.57
C THR A 180 8.31 7.44 -18.55
N THR A 181 7.34 8.35 -18.40
CA THR A 181 6.07 8.44 -19.15
C THR A 181 5.97 7.45 -20.32
N LEU A 182 5.18 6.38 -20.15
CA LEU A 182 4.63 5.66 -21.29
C LEU A 182 3.29 6.31 -21.65
N ALA A 183 3.36 7.18 -22.67
CA ALA A 183 2.21 7.57 -23.44
C ALA A 183 1.54 6.31 -24.00
N ILE A 184 0.24 6.16 -23.72
CA ILE A 184 -0.61 5.16 -24.37
C ILE A 184 -0.86 5.67 -25.79
N PRO A 185 -0.48 4.94 -26.87
CA PRO A 185 -0.90 5.32 -28.21
C PRO A 185 -2.38 4.95 -28.40
N ASN A 186 -3.07 5.84 -29.13
CA ASN A 186 -4.49 5.80 -29.50
C ASN A 186 -4.97 4.46 -30.07
#